data_AF-A0A2D6QCU9-F1
#
_entry.id   AF-A0A2D6QCU9-F1
#
_cell.length_a   1.000
_cell.length_b   1.000
_cell.length_c   1.000
_cell.angle_alpha   90.00
_cell.angle_beta   90.00
_cell.angle_gamma   90.00
#
_symmetry.space_group_name_H-M   'P 1'
#
loop_
_entity.id
_entity.type
_entity.pdbx_description
1 polymer ?
#
loop_
_entity_poly.entity_id
_entity_poly.type
_entity_poly.pdbx_seq_one_letter_code
_entity_poly.pdbx_strand_id
1 'polypeptide(L)'
;MTEGEIFGTDGIRGLAGEGWLSAAAVHAIGVAAGEVMSHGAHSPALLGHDGRRSGPLLEAALAAGLAQAGIEARSVGMITTPGLAWLVRNGDFGLGCMLSASHNPAEDNGIKLFSAQGGKPTDDDQAAMEQLLGGTQGLTTLPEIDEATFASLIVDPALEHSYLEYLVRSEDLALKGRSIVVDCAHGGGSHVAPETLRALGAEVHALACSPTGDNINDGCGSTHPEAMQAAVREHKAHLGIALDGD
;
A
#
# COMPACT_ATOMS: atom_id res chain seq x y z
N MET A 1 -11.94 0.42 -19.71
CA MET A 1 -12.21 -0.97 -19.33
C MET A 1 -12.83 -1.66 -20.54
N THR A 2 -11.98 -2.02 -21.50
CA THR A 2 -12.36 -3.00 -22.52
C THR A 2 -12.43 -4.38 -21.85
N GLU A 3 -13.37 -5.23 -22.28
CA GLU A 3 -13.48 -6.60 -21.74
C GLU A 3 -12.14 -7.33 -21.87
N GLY A 4 -11.47 -7.60 -20.75
CA GLY A 4 -10.22 -8.39 -20.70
C GLY A 4 -9.04 -7.77 -19.95
N GLU A 5 -9.06 -6.46 -19.68
CA GLU A 5 -7.96 -5.76 -18.98
C GLU A 5 -7.94 -6.10 -17.48
N ILE A 6 -6.76 -6.47 -16.97
CA ILE A 6 -6.51 -6.75 -15.56
C ILE A 6 -6.12 -5.45 -14.84
N PHE A 7 -5.31 -4.62 -15.51
CA PHE A 7 -4.86 -3.34 -14.99
C PHE A 7 -5.90 -2.24 -15.26
N GLY A 8 -6.36 -1.58 -14.21
CA GLY A 8 -7.09 -0.33 -14.30
C GLY A 8 -6.15 0.88 -14.30
N THR A 9 -6.72 2.08 -14.15
CA THR A 9 -5.98 3.36 -14.13
C THR A 9 -4.87 3.42 -13.06
N ASP A 10 -5.05 2.69 -11.97
CA ASP A 10 -4.14 2.72 -10.82
C ASP A 10 -3.97 1.33 -10.20
N GLY A 11 -3.47 0.41 -11.03
CA GLY A 11 -3.22 -0.98 -10.65
C GLY A 11 -4.46 -1.87 -10.80
N ILE A 12 -4.45 -2.97 -10.07
CA ILE A 12 -5.52 -3.99 -10.07
C ILE A 12 -6.39 -3.74 -8.85
N ARG A 13 -7.72 -3.69 -8.97
CA ARG A 13 -8.64 -3.42 -7.85
C ARG A 13 -9.88 -4.30 -7.90
N GLY A 14 -10.43 -4.64 -6.74
CA GLY A 14 -11.67 -5.40 -6.61
C GLY A 14 -11.96 -5.81 -5.17
N LEU A 15 -13.02 -6.59 -4.96
CA LEU A 15 -13.34 -7.19 -3.66
C LEU A 15 -12.25 -8.18 -3.26
N ALA A 16 -11.76 -8.07 -2.03
CA ALA A 16 -10.76 -9.00 -1.51
C ALA A 16 -11.31 -10.43 -1.45
N GLY A 17 -10.52 -11.40 -1.92
CA GLY A 17 -10.91 -12.80 -2.00
C GLY A 17 -11.65 -13.19 -3.30
N GLU A 18 -12.00 -12.23 -4.15
CA GLU A 18 -12.72 -12.48 -5.40
C GLU A 18 -11.90 -12.09 -6.64
N GLY A 19 -12.13 -12.77 -7.76
CA GLY A 19 -11.50 -12.45 -9.05
C GLY A 19 -9.97 -12.33 -8.97
N TRP A 20 -9.43 -11.21 -9.46
CA TRP A 20 -8.00 -10.90 -9.43
C TRP A 20 -7.43 -10.61 -8.03
N LEU A 21 -8.30 -10.51 -7.03
CA LEU A 21 -7.98 -10.26 -5.63
C LEU A 21 -8.19 -11.53 -4.78
N SER A 22 -8.44 -12.68 -5.41
CA SER A 22 -8.33 -14.00 -4.77
C SER A 22 -6.87 -14.37 -4.53
N ALA A 23 -6.59 -15.18 -3.51
CA ALA A 23 -5.22 -15.54 -3.16
C ALA A 23 -4.46 -16.25 -4.30
N ALA A 24 -5.16 -17.10 -5.07
CA ALA A 24 -4.59 -17.76 -6.26
C ALA A 24 -4.22 -16.76 -7.37
N ALA A 25 -5.06 -15.77 -7.61
CA ALA A 25 -4.79 -14.74 -8.61
C ALA A 25 -3.65 -13.80 -8.16
N VAL A 26 -3.63 -13.40 -6.89
CA VAL A 26 -2.55 -12.56 -6.35
C VAL A 26 -1.21 -13.29 -6.37
N HIS A 27 -1.19 -14.60 -6.07
CA HIS A 27 -0.01 -15.43 -6.27
C HIS A 27 0.46 -15.41 -7.74
N ALA A 28 -0.44 -15.63 -8.69
CA ALA A 28 -0.10 -15.59 -10.12
C ALA A 28 0.42 -14.20 -10.56
N ILE A 29 -0.16 -13.11 -10.03
CA ILE A 29 0.32 -11.75 -10.25
C ILE A 29 1.74 -11.57 -9.71
N GLY A 30 2.07 -12.18 -8.57
CA GLY A 30 3.43 -12.18 -8.01
C GLY A 30 4.44 -12.86 -8.92
N VAL A 31 4.08 -14.01 -9.50
CA VAL A 31 4.91 -14.70 -10.50
C VAL A 31 5.13 -13.79 -11.71
N ALA A 32 4.05 -13.26 -12.30
CA ALA A 32 4.14 -12.42 -13.49
C ALA A 32 4.94 -11.13 -13.24
N ALA A 33 4.77 -10.48 -12.09
CA ALA A 33 5.54 -9.29 -11.71
C ALA A 33 7.03 -9.62 -11.57
N GLY A 34 7.36 -10.74 -10.94
CA GLY A 34 8.74 -11.20 -10.80
C GLY A 34 9.40 -11.53 -12.14
N GLU A 35 8.69 -12.18 -13.06
CA GLU A 35 9.22 -12.53 -14.39
C GLU A 35 9.41 -11.30 -15.28
N VAL A 36 8.46 -10.36 -15.27
CA VAL A 36 8.45 -9.20 -16.19
C VAL A 36 9.28 -8.05 -15.64
N MET A 37 9.00 -7.61 -14.42
CA MET A 37 9.52 -6.35 -13.87
C MET A 37 10.91 -6.48 -13.23
N SER A 38 11.36 -7.71 -12.93
CA SER A 38 12.74 -7.90 -12.44
C SER A 38 13.78 -7.57 -13.51
N HIS A 39 13.40 -7.65 -14.80
CA HIS A 39 14.29 -7.51 -15.95
C HIS A 39 15.61 -8.32 -15.82
N GLY A 40 15.54 -9.49 -15.16
CA GLY A 40 16.68 -10.37 -14.91
C GLY A 40 17.58 -9.97 -13.72
N ALA A 41 17.21 -8.95 -12.96
CA ALA A 41 17.84 -8.62 -11.68
C ALA A 41 17.25 -9.48 -10.55
N HIS A 42 18.08 -9.80 -9.56
CA HIS A 42 17.66 -10.56 -8.37
C HIS A 42 17.55 -9.68 -7.12
N SER A 43 17.34 -8.37 -7.30
CA SER A 43 17.08 -7.47 -6.18
C SER A 43 15.75 -7.82 -5.53
N PRO A 44 15.64 -7.74 -4.19
CA PRO A 44 14.40 -8.07 -3.50
C PRO A 44 13.26 -7.12 -3.91
N ALA A 45 12.03 -7.63 -3.83
CA ALA A 45 10.81 -6.84 -3.89
C ALA A 45 10.48 -6.25 -2.51
N LEU A 46 9.89 -5.05 -2.49
CA LEU A 46 9.32 -4.47 -1.27
C LEU A 46 7.79 -4.52 -1.33
N LEU A 47 7.18 -5.10 -0.30
CA LEU A 47 5.74 -5.18 -0.11
C LEU A 47 5.30 -4.28 1.04
N GLY A 48 4.13 -3.66 0.89
CA GLY A 48 3.45 -2.93 1.96
C GLY A 48 1.94 -2.92 1.76
N HIS A 49 1.20 -2.57 2.80
CA HIS A 49 -0.26 -2.54 2.78
C HIS A 49 -0.83 -1.36 3.58
N ASP A 50 -2.09 -1.00 3.34
CA ASP A 50 -2.74 0.14 4.00
C ASP A 50 -3.39 -0.19 5.37
N GLY A 51 -3.43 -1.47 5.73
CA GLY A 51 -3.97 -1.92 7.02
C GLY A 51 -5.35 -2.57 6.95
N ARG A 52 -5.91 -2.76 5.75
CA ARG A 52 -7.09 -3.63 5.54
C ARG A 52 -6.85 -5.04 6.06
N ARG A 53 -7.91 -5.68 6.59
CA ARG A 53 -7.88 -7.06 7.08
C ARG A 53 -7.37 -8.05 6.03
N SER A 54 -7.66 -7.82 4.75
CA SER A 54 -7.21 -8.66 3.64
C SER A 54 -5.73 -8.50 3.31
N GLY A 55 -5.08 -7.40 3.73
CA GLY A 55 -3.69 -7.06 3.39
C GLY A 55 -2.69 -8.18 3.66
N PRO A 56 -2.58 -8.71 4.90
CA PRO A 56 -1.58 -9.74 5.24
C PRO A 56 -1.69 -11.03 4.41
N LEU A 57 -2.91 -11.46 4.06
CA LEU A 57 -3.10 -12.65 3.23
C LEU A 57 -2.64 -12.39 1.79
N LEU A 58 -3.05 -11.26 1.21
CA LEU A 58 -2.66 -10.89 -0.15
C LEU A 58 -1.15 -10.65 -0.25
N GLU A 59 -0.54 -10.08 0.80
CA GLU A 59 0.91 -9.89 0.90
C GLU A 59 1.65 -11.23 0.87
N ALA A 60 1.21 -12.19 1.67
CA ALA A 60 1.81 -13.52 1.71
C ALA A 60 1.64 -14.28 0.39
N ALA A 61 0.47 -14.17 -0.26
CA ALA A 61 0.23 -14.76 -1.58
C ALA A 61 1.14 -14.14 -2.64
N LEU A 62 1.27 -12.80 -2.65
CA LEU A 62 2.10 -12.08 -3.61
C LEU A 62 3.59 -12.41 -3.43
N ALA A 63 4.06 -12.49 -2.19
CA ALA A 63 5.42 -12.90 -1.85
C ALA A 63 5.73 -14.33 -2.27
N ALA A 64 4.79 -15.26 -2.09
CA ALA A 64 4.95 -16.64 -2.54
C ALA A 64 5.09 -16.72 -4.08
N GLY A 65 4.30 -15.94 -4.81
CA GLY A 65 4.42 -15.83 -6.27
C GLY A 65 5.76 -15.25 -6.72
N LEU A 66 6.20 -14.17 -6.08
CA LEU A 66 7.52 -13.57 -6.33
C LEU A 66 8.66 -14.56 -6.06
N ALA A 67 8.57 -15.33 -4.97
CA ALA A 67 9.56 -16.35 -4.62
C ALA A 67 9.61 -17.46 -5.67
N GLN A 68 8.47 -17.87 -6.24
CA GLN A 68 8.43 -18.82 -7.35
C GLN A 68 9.14 -18.28 -8.60
N ALA A 69 9.10 -16.97 -8.84
CA ALA A 69 9.86 -16.29 -9.90
C ALA A 69 11.34 -16.04 -9.53
N GLY A 70 11.81 -16.51 -8.36
CA GLY A 70 13.18 -16.33 -7.90
C GLY A 70 13.49 -14.94 -7.33
N ILE A 71 12.45 -14.19 -6.92
CA ILE A 71 12.57 -12.86 -6.30
C ILE A 71 12.24 -12.97 -4.82
N GLU A 72 13.21 -12.62 -3.95
CA GLU A 72 12.96 -12.49 -2.52
C GLU A 72 12.03 -11.30 -2.25
N ALA A 73 11.13 -11.42 -1.28
CA ALA A 73 10.23 -10.34 -0.91
C ALA A 73 10.43 -9.92 0.57
N ARG A 74 10.47 -8.62 0.82
CA ARG A 74 10.54 -8.01 2.17
C ARG A 74 9.27 -7.20 2.43
N SER A 75 8.86 -7.12 3.69
CA SER A 75 7.68 -6.37 4.11
C SER A 75 8.07 -5.14 4.92
N VAL A 76 7.52 -3.97 4.55
CA VAL A 76 7.47 -2.79 5.43
C VAL A 76 6.21 -2.81 6.32
N GLY A 77 5.28 -3.72 6.08
CA GLY A 77 3.99 -3.78 6.77
C GLY A 77 3.10 -2.61 6.38
N MET A 78 2.52 -1.94 7.39
CA MET A 78 1.69 -0.76 7.16
C MET A 78 2.52 0.43 6.71
N ILE A 79 2.18 1.00 5.56
CA ILE A 79 2.80 2.21 5.04
C ILE A 79 1.85 2.94 4.09
N THR A 80 2.18 4.18 3.75
CA THR A 80 1.52 4.88 2.66
C THR A 80 2.08 4.45 1.29
N THR A 81 1.26 4.50 0.24
CA THR A 81 1.68 4.32 -1.16
C THR A 81 2.91 5.18 -1.53
N PRO A 82 2.93 6.51 -1.25
CA PRO A 82 4.13 7.31 -1.50
C PRO A 82 5.34 6.88 -0.66
N GLY A 83 5.13 6.40 0.57
CA GLY A 83 6.19 5.86 1.42
C GLY A 83 6.83 4.60 0.83
N LEU A 84 6.01 3.67 0.36
CA LEU A 84 6.49 2.48 -0.36
C LEU A 84 7.29 2.86 -1.61
N ALA A 85 6.74 3.73 -2.47
CA ALA A 85 7.41 4.15 -3.69
C ALA A 85 8.75 4.85 -3.40
N TRP A 86 8.82 5.64 -2.33
CA TRP A 86 10.06 6.27 -1.88
C TRP A 86 11.08 5.24 -1.40
N LEU A 87 10.68 4.25 -0.59
CA LEU A 87 11.56 3.19 -0.11
C LEU A 87 12.10 2.33 -1.25
N VAL A 88 11.27 1.99 -2.23
CA VAL A 88 11.70 1.24 -3.42
C VAL A 88 12.78 2.00 -4.16
N ARG A 89 12.55 3.29 -4.42
CA ARG A 89 13.47 4.15 -5.17
C ARG A 89 14.79 4.41 -4.46
N ASN A 90 14.78 4.50 -3.13
CA ASN A 90 15.94 4.90 -2.33
C ASN A 90 16.60 3.72 -1.59
N GLY A 91 16.03 2.53 -1.68
CA GLY A 91 16.60 1.28 -1.18
C GLY A 91 17.09 0.37 -2.32
N ASP A 92 17.61 -0.79 -1.94
CA ASP A 92 18.09 -1.81 -2.88
C ASP A 92 16.96 -2.76 -3.32
N PHE A 93 15.84 -2.20 -3.80
CA PHE A 93 14.67 -2.97 -4.23
C PHE A 93 14.50 -2.94 -5.75
N GLY A 94 14.21 -4.10 -6.34
CA GLY A 94 13.99 -4.24 -7.79
C GLY A 94 12.58 -3.85 -8.24
N LEU A 95 11.61 -4.02 -7.35
CA LEU A 95 10.22 -3.65 -7.56
C LEU A 95 9.51 -3.42 -6.23
N GLY A 96 8.39 -2.72 -6.28
CA GLY A 96 7.50 -2.50 -5.14
C GLY A 96 6.09 -2.96 -5.41
N CYS A 97 5.40 -3.39 -4.37
CA CYS A 97 4.01 -3.83 -4.41
C CYS A 97 3.24 -3.22 -3.23
N MET A 98 2.30 -2.33 -3.52
CA MET A 98 1.38 -1.78 -2.52
C MET A 98 0.03 -2.47 -2.59
N LEU A 99 -0.43 -2.97 -1.45
CA LEU A 99 -1.75 -3.55 -1.28
C LEU A 99 -2.70 -2.51 -0.70
N SER A 100 -3.50 -1.91 -1.57
CA SER A 100 -4.48 -0.89 -1.19
C SER A 100 -5.52 -0.61 -2.27
N ALA A 101 -6.74 -0.25 -1.82
CA ALA A 101 -7.76 0.37 -2.64
C ALA A 101 -7.99 1.87 -2.31
N SER A 102 -7.03 2.55 -1.68
CA SER A 102 -7.08 3.98 -1.33
C SER A 102 -8.31 4.31 -0.46
N HIS A 103 -9.16 5.22 -0.89
CA HIS A 103 -10.35 5.69 -0.17
C HIS A 103 -11.54 4.70 -0.16
N ASN A 104 -11.42 3.54 -0.80
CA ASN A 104 -12.51 2.56 -0.87
C ASN A 104 -12.84 1.94 0.52
N PRO A 105 -14.05 1.38 0.72
CA PRO A 105 -14.42 0.63 1.93
C PRO A 105 -13.56 -0.61 2.18
N ALA A 106 -13.49 -1.11 3.41
CA ALA A 106 -12.56 -2.16 3.87
C ALA A 106 -12.61 -3.49 3.08
N GLU A 107 -13.77 -3.83 2.50
CA GLU A 107 -13.97 -5.04 1.69
C GLU A 107 -13.23 -5.01 0.34
N ASP A 108 -12.95 -3.83 -0.20
CA ASP A 108 -12.16 -3.67 -1.40
C ASP A 108 -10.66 -3.76 -1.07
N ASN A 109 -9.87 -4.22 -2.04
CA ASN A 109 -8.42 -4.07 -1.99
C ASN A 109 -7.87 -3.91 -3.43
N GLY A 110 -6.56 -3.73 -3.55
CA GLY A 110 -5.91 -3.58 -4.84
C GLY A 110 -4.42 -3.84 -4.77
N ILE A 111 -3.78 -3.90 -5.93
CA ILE A 111 -2.34 -4.09 -6.10
C ILE A 111 -1.82 -2.98 -7.00
N LYS A 112 -0.90 -2.17 -6.48
CA LYS A 112 -0.14 -1.19 -7.24
C LYS A 112 1.31 -1.65 -7.31
N LEU A 113 1.82 -1.77 -8.52
CA LEU A 113 3.20 -2.18 -8.76
C LEU A 113 4.08 -0.95 -8.99
N PHE A 114 5.34 -1.04 -8.58
CA PHE A 114 6.34 0.01 -8.73
C PHE A 114 7.61 -0.59 -9.32
N SER A 115 8.20 0.08 -10.31
CA SER A 115 9.55 -0.26 -10.78
C SER A 115 10.60 0.12 -9.73
N ALA A 116 11.85 -0.33 -9.91
CA ALA A 116 12.99 0.10 -9.09
C ALA A 116 13.19 1.64 -9.02
N GLN A 117 12.63 2.40 -9.96
CA GLN A 117 12.69 3.87 -9.94
C GLN A 117 11.54 4.50 -9.13
N GLY A 118 10.68 3.70 -8.51
CA GLY A 118 9.49 4.15 -7.78
C GLY A 118 8.35 4.65 -8.67
N GLY A 119 8.41 4.37 -9.99
CA GLY A 119 7.38 4.71 -10.96
C GLY A 119 6.42 3.55 -11.22
N LYS A 120 5.30 3.82 -11.90
CA LYS A 120 4.37 2.78 -12.35
C LYS A 120 5.03 1.86 -13.40
N PRO A 121 4.55 0.61 -13.58
CA PRO A 121 5.01 -0.25 -14.67
C PRO A 121 4.69 0.40 -16.01
N THR A 122 5.52 0.13 -17.01
CA THR A 122 5.25 0.60 -18.38
C THR A 122 4.04 -0.10 -18.98
N ASP A 123 3.46 0.46 -20.03
CA ASP A 123 2.37 -0.21 -20.78
C ASP A 123 2.83 -1.56 -21.34
N ASP A 124 4.12 -1.66 -21.74
CA ASP A 124 4.72 -2.91 -22.20
C ASP A 124 4.83 -3.96 -21.08
N ASP A 125 5.20 -3.53 -19.85
CA ASP A 125 5.22 -4.41 -18.68
C ASP A 125 3.81 -4.93 -18.35
N GLN A 126 2.82 -4.04 -18.34
CA GLN A 126 1.43 -4.40 -18.08
C GLN A 126 0.91 -5.39 -19.14
N ALA A 127 1.16 -5.13 -20.42
CA ALA A 127 0.76 -6.02 -21.51
C ALA A 127 1.45 -7.40 -21.42
N ALA A 128 2.75 -7.44 -21.07
CA ALA A 128 3.47 -8.69 -20.88
C ALA A 128 2.91 -9.50 -19.71
N MET A 129 2.59 -8.85 -18.59
CA MET A 129 1.96 -9.49 -17.44
C MET A 129 0.56 -10.00 -17.78
N GLU A 130 -0.27 -9.22 -18.49
CA GLU A 130 -1.60 -9.66 -18.91
C GLU A 130 -1.55 -10.88 -19.83
N GLN A 131 -0.54 -10.97 -20.69
CA GLN A 131 -0.29 -12.15 -21.52
C GLN A 131 0.06 -13.39 -20.69
N LEU A 132 0.95 -13.25 -19.70
CA LEU A 132 1.29 -14.36 -18.78
C LEU A 132 0.09 -14.82 -17.96
N LEU A 133 -0.72 -13.87 -17.52
CA LEU A 133 -1.92 -14.11 -16.70
C LEU A 133 -3.10 -14.65 -17.53
N GLY A 134 -3.05 -14.59 -18.86
CA GLY A 134 -4.11 -15.08 -19.75
C GLY A 134 -5.39 -14.24 -19.73
N GLY A 135 -5.31 -12.99 -19.28
CA GLY A 135 -6.47 -12.09 -19.12
C GLY A 135 -7.60 -12.73 -18.29
N THR A 136 -8.84 -12.27 -18.46
CA THR A 136 -10.01 -12.80 -17.72
C THR A 136 -10.21 -14.31 -17.85
N GLN A 137 -9.76 -14.93 -18.96
CA GLN A 137 -9.85 -16.38 -19.12
C GLN A 137 -8.92 -17.13 -18.15
N GLY A 138 -7.73 -16.57 -17.89
CA GLY A 138 -6.75 -17.14 -16.99
C GLY A 138 -7.29 -17.37 -15.58
N LEU A 139 -8.11 -16.44 -15.06
CA LEU A 139 -8.76 -16.59 -13.75
C LEU A 139 -9.51 -17.92 -13.58
N THR A 140 -10.18 -18.40 -14.63
CA THR A 140 -10.98 -19.63 -14.56
C THR A 140 -10.15 -20.91 -14.57
N THR A 141 -8.85 -20.78 -14.86
CA THR A 141 -7.90 -21.88 -14.97
C THR A 141 -6.88 -21.93 -13.83
N LEU A 142 -6.90 -20.93 -12.94
CA LEU A 142 -6.01 -20.90 -11.79
C LEU A 142 -6.31 -22.07 -10.84
N PRO A 143 -5.29 -22.77 -10.34
CA PRO A 143 -5.51 -23.82 -9.36
C PRO A 143 -6.02 -23.22 -8.05
N GLU A 144 -6.80 -24.00 -7.31
CA GLU A 144 -7.06 -23.69 -5.90
C GLU A 144 -5.73 -23.75 -5.14
N ILE A 145 -5.51 -22.78 -4.26
CA ILE A 145 -4.35 -22.74 -3.37
C ILE A 145 -4.86 -22.83 -1.93
N ASP A 146 -4.23 -23.70 -1.14
CA ASP A 146 -4.41 -23.70 0.30
C ASP A 146 -3.70 -22.49 0.90
N GLU A 147 -4.46 -21.47 1.31
CA GLU A 147 -3.96 -20.24 1.89
C GLU A 147 -3.07 -20.47 3.13
N ALA A 148 -3.26 -21.58 3.85
CA ALA A 148 -2.44 -21.93 5.01
C ALA A 148 -0.98 -22.26 4.63
N THR A 149 -0.69 -22.46 3.34
CA THR A 149 0.67 -22.68 2.84
C THR A 149 1.48 -21.39 2.71
N PHE A 150 0.83 -20.22 2.71
CA PHE A 150 1.53 -18.95 2.64
C PHE A 150 2.13 -18.57 3.99
N ALA A 151 3.44 -18.34 3.99
CA ALA A 151 4.15 -17.84 5.16
C ALA A 151 3.96 -16.32 5.29
N SER A 152 3.55 -15.85 6.46
CA SER A 152 3.56 -14.41 6.76
C SER A 152 4.97 -13.85 6.69
N LEU A 153 5.10 -12.65 6.13
CA LEU A 153 6.38 -11.95 6.08
C LEU A 153 6.72 -11.35 7.44
N ILE A 154 8.02 -11.27 7.72
CA ILE A 154 8.53 -10.53 8.87
C ILE A 154 8.58 -9.05 8.48
N VAL A 155 7.84 -8.22 9.22
CA VAL A 155 7.84 -6.76 9.04
C VAL A 155 9.16 -6.19 9.54
N ASP A 156 9.79 -5.34 8.71
CA ASP A 156 10.97 -4.57 9.07
C ASP A 156 10.60 -3.12 9.43
N PRO A 157 10.45 -2.79 10.73
CA PRO A 157 10.04 -1.46 11.17
C PRO A 157 11.08 -0.37 10.86
N ALA A 158 12.33 -0.73 10.56
CA ALA A 158 13.35 0.25 10.18
C ALA A 158 13.03 0.92 8.83
N LEU A 159 12.28 0.24 7.96
CA LEU A 159 11.87 0.77 6.67
C LEU A 159 10.90 1.95 6.83
N GLU A 160 9.81 1.80 7.58
CA GLU A 160 8.87 2.91 7.85
C GLU A 160 9.59 4.06 8.58
N HIS A 161 10.46 3.73 9.54
CA HIS A 161 11.23 4.74 10.27
C HIS A 161 12.11 5.59 9.34
N SER A 162 12.77 4.98 8.35
CA SER A 162 13.60 5.71 7.39
C SER A 162 12.79 6.68 6.51
N TYR A 163 11.55 6.32 6.18
CA TYR A 163 10.63 7.20 5.45
C TYR A 163 10.19 8.38 6.32
N LEU A 164 9.88 8.15 7.60
CA LEU A 164 9.60 9.21 8.57
C LEU A 164 10.78 10.18 8.70
N GLU A 165 12.01 9.66 8.88
CA GLU A 165 13.22 10.50 8.96
C GLU A 165 13.40 11.35 7.70
N TYR A 166 13.13 10.78 6.53
CA TYR A 166 13.14 11.52 5.28
C TYR A 166 12.13 12.67 5.28
N LEU A 167 10.86 12.43 5.65
CA LEU A 167 9.82 13.46 5.69
C LEU A 167 10.16 14.61 6.65
N VAL A 168 10.78 14.29 7.79
CA VAL A 168 11.20 15.29 8.77
C VAL A 168 12.36 16.15 8.25
N ARG A 169 13.20 15.59 7.37
CA ARG A 169 14.42 16.25 6.86
C ARG A 169 14.28 16.84 5.47
N SER A 170 13.23 16.50 4.73
CA SER A 170 13.06 16.89 3.33
C SER A 170 12.78 18.38 3.16
N GLU A 171 12.22 19.01 4.19
CA GLU A 171 11.84 20.43 4.16
C GLU A 171 12.39 21.17 5.39
N ASP A 172 12.80 22.42 5.20
CA ASP A 172 13.14 23.33 6.31
C ASP A 172 11.85 23.90 6.93
N LEU A 173 11.05 23.01 7.52
CA LEU A 173 9.76 23.31 8.11
C LEU A 173 9.82 23.15 9.62
N ALA A 174 9.50 24.23 10.36
CA ALA A 174 9.36 24.20 11.81
C ALA A 174 7.90 24.47 12.21
N LEU A 175 7.28 23.51 12.89
CA LEU A 175 5.88 23.59 13.32
C LEU A 175 5.71 23.94 14.81
N LYS A 176 6.78 24.38 15.48
CA LYS A 176 6.73 24.82 16.88
C LYS A 176 5.64 25.88 17.11
N GLY A 177 4.77 25.63 18.08
CA GLY A 177 3.65 26.51 18.41
C GLY A 177 2.44 26.36 17.47
N ARG A 178 2.45 25.38 16.57
CA ARG A 178 1.29 25.00 15.76
C ARG A 178 0.59 23.80 16.38
N SER A 179 -0.67 23.97 16.77
CA SER A 179 -1.62 22.88 16.99
C SER A 179 -2.25 22.45 15.67
N ILE A 180 -2.22 21.15 15.37
CA ILE A 180 -2.71 20.53 14.13
C ILE A 180 -3.57 19.32 14.47
N VAL A 181 -4.72 19.18 13.82
CA VAL A 181 -5.50 17.93 13.81
C VAL A 181 -5.12 17.13 12.58
N VAL A 182 -4.88 15.84 12.73
CA VAL A 182 -4.64 14.91 11.61
C VAL A 182 -5.59 13.72 11.73
N ASP A 183 -6.36 13.48 10.68
CA ASP A 183 -7.20 12.29 10.50
C ASP A 183 -6.50 11.36 9.50
N CYS A 184 -6.17 10.16 9.95
CA CYS A 184 -5.40 9.18 9.18
C CYS A 184 -6.24 8.07 8.57
N ALA A 185 -7.58 8.22 8.56
CA ALA A 185 -8.52 7.29 7.94
C ALA A 185 -8.40 5.81 8.38
N HIS A 186 -7.76 5.54 9.53
CA HIS A 186 -7.36 4.21 9.96
C HIS A 186 -6.52 3.45 8.92
N GLY A 187 -5.74 4.17 8.12
CA GLY A 187 -4.96 3.64 7.00
C GLY A 187 -3.45 3.68 7.21
N GLY A 188 -2.69 3.58 6.12
CA GLY A 188 -1.23 3.53 6.09
C GLY A 188 -0.52 4.76 6.68
N GLY A 189 -1.22 5.90 6.77
CA GLY A 189 -0.75 7.12 7.41
C GLY A 189 -0.84 7.11 8.95
N SER A 190 -1.49 6.12 9.57
CA SER A 190 -1.89 6.13 10.99
C SER A 190 -0.75 6.33 11.99
N HIS A 191 0.46 5.88 11.65
CA HIS A 191 1.65 6.06 12.47
C HIS A 191 2.55 7.16 11.93
N VAL A 192 2.96 7.07 10.67
CA VAL A 192 3.91 8.03 10.05
C VAL A 192 3.44 9.48 10.08
N ALA A 193 2.16 9.78 9.85
CA ALA A 193 1.68 11.15 9.74
C ALA A 193 1.71 11.92 11.08
N PRO A 194 1.12 11.41 12.18
CA PRO A 194 1.18 12.12 13.46
C PRO A 194 2.61 12.22 13.99
N GLU A 195 3.44 11.19 13.82
CA GLU A 195 4.83 11.22 14.30
C GLU A 195 5.69 12.21 13.51
N THR A 196 5.52 12.30 12.19
CA THR A 196 6.20 13.31 11.37
C THR A 196 5.87 14.72 11.84
N LEU A 197 4.59 15.03 12.06
CA LEU A 197 4.15 16.35 12.52
C LEU A 197 4.68 16.68 13.93
N ARG A 198 4.71 15.70 14.82
CA ARG A 198 5.30 15.84 16.18
C ARG A 198 6.80 16.09 16.11
N ALA A 199 7.52 15.35 15.27
CA ALA A 199 8.97 15.51 15.09
C ALA A 199 9.33 16.90 14.53
N LEU A 200 8.47 17.49 13.69
CA LEU A 200 8.59 18.87 13.22
C LEU A 200 8.19 19.93 14.29
N GLY A 201 7.75 19.50 15.46
CA GLY A 201 7.47 20.34 16.63
C GLY A 201 6.02 20.79 16.81
N ALA A 202 5.07 20.22 16.07
CA ALA A 202 3.65 20.52 16.24
C ALA A 202 3.07 19.89 17.51
N GLU A 203 2.04 20.52 18.08
CA GLU A 203 1.08 19.85 18.95
C GLU A 203 0.06 19.12 18.06
N VAL A 204 -0.08 17.80 18.22
CA VAL A 204 -0.84 16.96 17.28
C VAL A 204 -2.02 16.29 17.96
N HIS A 205 -3.22 16.56 17.44
CA HIS A 205 -4.45 15.85 17.78
C HIS A 205 -4.72 14.81 16.68
N ALA A 206 -4.43 13.53 16.99
CA ALA A 206 -4.53 12.44 16.04
C ALA A 206 -5.93 11.79 16.10
N LEU A 207 -6.58 11.67 14.94
CA LEU A 207 -7.88 11.02 14.75
C LEU A 207 -7.71 9.84 13.80
N ALA A 208 -8.55 8.82 13.97
CA ALA A 208 -8.57 7.63 13.14
C ALA A 208 -7.16 7.02 12.91
N CYS A 209 -6.37 6.86 13.97
CA CYS A 209 -4.99 6.34 13.92
C CYS A 209 -4.85 4.93 14.53
N SER A 210 -5.97 4.24 14.77
CA SER A 210 -6.02 2.91 15.39
C SER A 210 -6.65 1.89 14.45
N PRO A 211 -5.94 1.44 13.41
CA PRO A 211 -6.46 0.48 12.44
C PRO A 211 -6.83 -0.85 13.11
N THR A 212 -7.96 -1.43 12.72
CA THR A 212 -8.42 -2.75 13.20
C THR A 212 -8.54 -3.79 12.07
N GLY A 213 -8.29 -3.37 10.83
CA GLY A 213 -8.53 -4.16 9.62
C GLY A 213 -9.85 -3.84 8.93
N ASP A 214 -10.87 -3.42 9.68
CA ASP A 214 -12.23 -3.24 9.16
C ASP A 214 -12.71 -1.78 9.18
N ASN A 215 -12.01 -0.89 9.88
CA ASN A 215 -12.43 0.50 10.12
C ASN A 215 -11.76 1.52 9.19
N ILE A 216 -11.02 1.07 8.17
CA ILE A 216 -10.38 1.97 7.20
C ILE A 216 -11.44 2.76 6.43
N ASN A 217 -11.25 4.08 6.32
CA ASN A 217 -12.16 5.02 5.65
C ASN A 217 -13.62 5.02 6.17
N ASP A 218 -13.92 4.35 7.29
CA ASP A 218 -15.29 4.25 7.84
C ASP A 218 -15.65 5.56 8.57
N GLY A 219 -16.35 6.45 7.86
CA GLY A 219 -16.80 7.74 8.42
C GLY A 219 -15.65 8.67 8.85
N CYS A 220 -14.45 8.49 8.30
CA CYS A 220 -13.25 9.29 8.56
C CYS A 220 -12.43 9.50 7.28
N GLY A 221 -11.36 10.30 7.38
CA GLY A 221 -10.44 10.54 6.28
C GLY A 221 -10.91 11.62 5.29
N SER A 222 -10.21 11.71 4.16
CA SER A 222 -10.37 12.81 3.19
C SER A 222 -11.76 12.87 2.54
N THR A 223 -12.46 11.73 2.44
CA THR A 223 -13.83 11.62 1.91
C THR A 223 -14.91 11.92 2.97
N HIS A 224 -14.56 11.84 4.26
CA HIS A 224 -15.43 12.13 5.41
C HIS A 224 -14.73 13.05 6.44
N PRO A 225 -14.41 14.30 6.06
CA PRO A 225 -13.58 15.18 6.89
C PRO A 225 -14.32 15.83 8.07
N GLU A 226 -15.61 15.53 8.27
CA GLU A 226 -16.47 16.22 9.23
C GLU A 226 -15.96 16.10 10.68
N ALA A 227 -15.48 14.92 11.07
CA ALA A 227 -14.92 14.67 12.39
C ALA A 227 -13.64 15.50 12.62
N MET A 228 -12.75 15.54 11.63
CA MET A 228 -11.55 16.38 11.65
C MET A 228 -11.92 17.87 11.75
N GLN A 229 -12.89 18.34 10.98
CA GLN A 229 -13.35 19.73 11.02
C GLN A 229 -13.93 20.11 12.39
N ALA A 230 -14.68 19.21 13.02
CA ALA A 230 -15.22 19.41 14.36
C ALA A 230 -14.09 19.50 15.40
N ALA A 231 -13.13 18.57 15.36
CA ALA A 231 -11.97 18.56 16.25
C ALA A 231 -11.08 19.80 16.09
N VAL A 232 -10.92 20.32 14.86
CA VAL A 232 -10.19 21.59 14.63
C VAL A 232 -10.85 22.74 15.40
N ARG A 233 -12.19 22.83 15.38
CA ARG A 233 -12.93 23.88 16.09
C ARG A 233 -12.89 23.67 17.60
N GLU A 234 -13.02 22.43 18.07
CA GLU A 234 -12.97 22.05 19.48
C GLU A 234 -11.62 22.40 20.11
N HIS A 235 -10.53 21.96 19.49
CA HIS A 235 -9.18 22.19 19.97
C HIS A 235 -8.63 23.59 19.62
N LYS A 236 -9.38 24.37 18.83
CA LYS A 236 -8.91 25.65 18.24
C LYS A 236 -7.57 25.48 17.52
N ALA A 237 -7.42 24.35 16.83
CA ALA A 237 -6.22 24.03 16.07
C ALA A 237 -6.04 25.02 14.91
N HIS A 238 -4.80 25.21 14.47
CA HIS A 238 -4.48 26.13 13.38
C HIS A 238 -4.79 25.52 12.00
N LEU A 239 -4.72 24.20 11.90
CA LEU A 239 -4.90 23.44 10.67
C LEU A 239 -5.48 22.07 10.98
N GLY A 240 -6.25 21.55 10.02
CA GLY A 240 -6.64 20.15 9.98
C GLY A 240 -6.18 19.50 8.68
N ILE A 241 -5.71 18.26 8.75
CA ILE A 241 -5.28 17.44 7.62
C ILE A 241 -6.09 16.14 7.66
N ALA A 242 -6.74 15.77 6.57
CA ALA A 242 -7.43 14.49 6.44
C ALA A 242 -6.80 13.71 5.29
N LEU A 243 -6.22 12.55 5.62
CA LEU A 243 -5.64 11.60 4.67
C LEU A 243 -6.72 10.64 4.18
N ASP A 244 -6.51 9.99 3.04
CA ASP A 244 -7.21 8.74 2.70
C ASP A 244 -6.46 7.53 3.26
N GLY A 245 -6.92 6.33 2.89
CA GLY A 245 -6.43 5.07 3.44
C GLY A 245 -4.96 4.77 3.16
N ASP A 246 -4.33 5.35 2.12
CA ASP A 246 -2.99 4.95 1.68
C ASP A 246 -2.06 6.08 1.24
#